data_AF-A0A1G0CKD8-F1
#
_entry.id   AF-A0A1G0CKD8-F1
#
_cell.length_a   1.000
_cell.length_b   1.000
_cell.length_c   1.000
_cell.angle_alpha   90.00
_cell.angle_beta   90.00
_cell.angle_gamma   90.00
#
_symmetry.space_group_name_H-M   'P 1'
#
loop_
_entity.id
_entity.type
_entity.pdbx_description
1 polymer ?
#
loop_
_entity_poly.entity_id
_entity_poly.type
_entity_poly.pdbx_seq_one_letter_code
_entity_poly.pdbx_strand_id
1 'polypeptide(L)'
;MSTEITTNELLEAVLANLPVQTIHPIHKAMLEESCEHVLKKKHEFGSMEEMEKAVHLSFLVLNPMFQSTMKAMLEQADMVTIDYRGIKEVLTSESPILKSVN
;
A
#
# COMPACT_ATOMS: atom_id res chain seq x y z
N MET A 1 17.79 15.31 21.25
CA MET A 1 16.98 15.75 20.10
C MET A 1 16.30 14.51 19.57
N SER A 2 14.97 14.39 19.68
CA SER A 2 14.24 13.30 19.02
C SER A 2 14.19 13.64 17.53
N THR A 3 14.93 12.90 16.71
CA THR A 3 14.80 12.98 15.25
C THR A 3 13.39 12.56 14.89
N GLU A 4 12.65 13.46 14.24
CA GLU A 4 11.29 13.15 13.79
C GLU A 4 11.37 12.19 12.61
N ILE A 5 10.80 11.00 12.76
CA ILE A 5 10.70 10.01 11.69
C ILE A 5 9.79 10.56 10.59
N THR A 6 10.29 10.53 9.36
CA THR A 6 9.60 10.94 8.15
C THR A 6 8.84 9.78 7.50
N THR A 7 7.87 10.10 6.62
CA THR A 7 7.15 9.09 5.82
C THR A 7 8.11 8.24 5.00
N ASN A 8 9.15 8.84 4.42
CA ASN A 8 10.12 8.11 3.60
C ASN A 8 10.94 7.13 4.43
N GLU A 9 11.41 7.52 5.62
CA GLU A 9 12.17 6.63 6.50
C GLU A 9 11.32 5.43 6.96
N LEU A 10 10.05 5.67 7.32
CA LEU A 10 9.14 4.57 7.68
C LEU A 10 8.83 3.68 6.48
N LEU A 11 8.61 4.26 5.29
CA LEU A 11 8.36 3.51 4.07
C LEU A 11 9.57 2.64 3.68
N GLU A 12 10.78 3.17 3.76
CA GLU A 12 12.01 2.42 3.48
C GLU A 12 12.16 1.22 4.42
N ALA A 13 11.89 1.40 5.71
CA ALA A 13 11.89 0.31 6.68
C ALA A 13 10.83 -0.76 6.36
N VAL A 14 9.61 -0.32 6.05
CA VAL A 14 8.49 -1.19 5.63
C VAL A 14 8.83 -1.99 4.38
N LEU A 15 9.46 -1.37 3.38
CA LEU A 15 9.84 -2.00 2.11
C LEU A 15 11.02 -2.96 2.28
N ALA A 16 11.97 -2.67 3.16
CA ALA A 16 13.11 -3.54 3.44
C ALA A 16 12.68 -4.92 3.98
N ASN A 17 11.52 -4.97 4.64
CA ASN A 17 10.96 -6.17 5.26
C ASN A 17 9.90 -6.88 4.39
N LEU A 18 9.65 -6.40 3.16
CA LEU A 18 8.69 -7.03 2.24
C LEU A 18 9.39 -8.03 1.30
N PRO A 19 8.91 -9.28 1.19
CA PRO A 19 9.52 -10.31 0.34
C PRO A 19 9.14 -10.15 -1.15
N VAL A 20 9.26 -8.94 -1.69
CA VAL A 20 8.94 -8.63 -3.09
C VAL A 20 10.10 -7.93 -3.78
N GLN A 21 10.53 -8.47 -4.93
CA GLN A 21 11.60 -7.87 -5.75
C GLN A 21 11.17 -6.55 -6.39
N THR A 22 9.89 -6.41 -6.70
CA THR A 22 9.32 -5.21 -7.32
C THR A 22 7.94 -4.94 -6.76
N ILE A 23 7.76 -3.79 -6.13
CA ILE A 23 6.44 -3.33 -5.70
C ILE A 23 5.76 -2.56 -6.83
N HIS A 24 4.47 -2.84 -7.04
CA HIS A 24 3.66 -2.10 -7.99
C HIS A 24 3.51 -0.62 -7.57
N PRO A 25 3.54 0.37 -8.48
CA PRO A 25 3.44 1.79 -8.10
C PRO A 25 2.21 2.13 -7.25
N ILE A 26 1.03 1.61 -7.60
CA ILE A 26 -0.20 1.78 -6.80
C ILE A 26 -0.05 1.20 -5.38
N HIS A 27 0.53 0.00 -5.24
CA HIS A 27 0.78 -0.59 -3.91
C HIS A 27 1.74 0.26 -3.09
N LYS A 28 2.79 0.81 -3.73
CA LYS A 28 3.71 1.74 -3.06
C LYS A 28 2.98 2.98 -2.56
N ALA A 29 2.11 3.58 -3.37
CA ALA A 29 1.31 4.74 -2.98
C ALA A 29 0.34 4.42 -1.82
N MET A 30 -0.21 3.20 -1.77
CA MET A 30 -1.03 2.73 -0.63
C MET A 30 -0.21 2.55 0.65
N LEU A 31 1.02 2.05 0.55
CA LEU A 31 1.94 1.95 1.67
C LEU A 31 2.37 3.33 2.18
N GLU A 32 2.65 4.28 1.27
CA GLU A 32 2.92 5.68 1.60
C GLU A 32 1.75 6.30 2.38
N GLU A 33 0.51 6.12 1.90
CA GLU A 33 -0.69 6.58 2.62
C GLU A 33 -0.82 5.91 4.00
N SER A 34 -0.48 4.63 4.11
CA SER A 34 -0.49 3.91 5.39
C SER A 34 0.57 4.45 6.35
N CYS A 35 1.77 4.78 5.87
CA CYS A 35 2.83 5.41 6.65
C CYS A 35 2.40 6.80 7.16
N GLU A 36 1.79 7.62 6.31
CA GLU A 36 1.25 8.94 6.69
C GLU A 36 0.20 8.81 7.80
N HIS A 37 -0.67 7.81 7.73
CA HIS A 37 -1.68 7.56 8.77
C HIS A 37 -1.06 7.11 10.09
N VAL A 38 -0.09 6.20 10.06
CA VAL A 38 0.62 5.72 11.26
C VAL A 38 1.40 6.87 11.91
N LEU A 39 2.09 7.70 11.13
CA LEU A 39 2.87 8.83 11.67
C LEU A 39 2.01 9.91 12.32
N LYS A 40 0.78 10.15 11.81
CA LYS A 40 -0.21 11.03 12.47
C LYS A 40 -0.58 10.53 13.88
N LYS A 41 -0.44 9.22 14.12
CA LYS A 41 -0.71 8.54 15.38
C LYS A 41 0.56 8.01 16.05
N LYS A 42 1.75 8.54 15.71
CA LYS A 42 3.05 8.04 16.20
C LYS A 42 3.17 7.91 17.72
N HIS A 43 2.39 8.69 18.48
CA HIS A 43 2.35 8.64 19.94
C HIS A 43 1.65 7.38 20.51
N GLU A 44 0.90 6.65 19.69
CA GLU A 44 0.25 5.37 20.04
C GLU A 44 1.23 4.19 19.92
N PHE A 45 2.44 4.40 19.38
CA PHE A 45 3.45 3.38 19.15
C PHE A 45 4.70 3.63 19.99
N GLY A 46 5.27 2.57 20.56
CA GLY A 46 6.47 2.62 21.40
C GLY A 46 7.78 2.51 20.62
N SER A 47 7.74 2.09 19.35
CA SER A 47 8.96 1.86 18.55
C SER A 47 8.72 1.97 17.03
N MET A 48 9.81 2.05 16.26
CA MET A 48 9.77 1.95 14.79
C MET A 48 9.19 0.61 14.34
N GLU A 49 9.58 -0.50 14.98
CA GLU A 49 9.11 -1.83 14.63
C GLU A 49 7.58 -1.96 14.78
N GLU A 50 7.00 -1.34 15.82
CA GLU A 50 5.54 -1.32 15.99
C GLU A 50 4.84 -0.51 14.89
N MET A 51 5.43 0.62 14.47
CA MET A 51 4.92 1.41 13.35
C MET A 51 5.00 0.64 12.02
N GLU A 52 6.11 -0.05 11.75
CA GLU A 52 6.26 -0.90 10.56
C GLU A 52 5.18 -1.99 10.50
N LYS A 53 4.97 -2.70 11.62
CA LYS A 53 3.91 -3.72 11.73
C LYS A 53 2.52 -3.14 11.50
N ALA A 54 2.24 -1.95 12.02
CA ALA A 54 0.96 -1.28 11.82
C ALA A 54 0.73 -0.90 10.35
N VAL A 55 1.77 -0.43 9.65
CA VAL A 55 1.71 -0.17 8.20
C VAL A 55 1.49 -1.47 7.43
N HIS A 56 2.25 -2.53 7.71
CA HIS A 56 2.08 -3.83 7.06
C HIS A 56 0.68 -4.39 7.24
N LEU A 57 0.14 -4.34 8.47
CA LEU A 57 -1.21 -4.82 8.75
C LEU A 57 -2.27 -4.00 7.99
N SER A 58 -2.11 -2.67 7.95
CA SER A 58 -3.02 -1.80 7.20
C SER A 58 -3.01 -2.15 5.72
N PHE A 59 -1.83 -2.35 5.13
CA PHE A 59 -1.71 -2.74 3.73
C PHE A 59 -2.27 -4.15 3.45
N LEU A 60 -2.01 -5.12 4.34
CA LEU A 60 -2.56 -6.48 4.25
C LEU A 60 -4.09 -6.50 4.28
N VAL A 61 -4.71 -5.56 4.99
CA VAL A 61 -6.18 -5.42 5.03
C VAL A 61 -6.70 -4.69 3.80
N LEU A 62 -6.04 -3.61 3.38
CA LEU A 62 -6.51 -2.75 2.29
C LEU A 62 -6.31 -3.38 0.90
N ASN A 63 -5.19 -4.09 0.68
CA ASN A 63 -4.86 -4.63 -0.65
C ASN A 63 -5.89 -5.64 -1.16
N PRO A 64 -6.34 -6.65 -0.38
CA PRO A 64 -7.39 -7.56 -0.83
C PRO A 64 -8.71 -6.85 -1.12
N MET A 65 -9.07 -5.82 -0.36
CA MET A 65 -10.26 -5.02 -0.62
C MET A 65 -10.13 -4.28 -1.95
N PHE A 66 -9.01 -3.61 -2.18
CA PHE A 66 -8.70 -2.96 -3.47
C PHE A 66 -8.82 -3.95 -4.64
N GLN A 67 -8.15 -5.10 -4.55
CA GLN A 67 -8.18 -6.12 -5.60
C GLN A 67 -9.60 -6.64 -5.86
N SER A 68 -10.38 -6.87 -4.80
CA SER A 68 -11.76 -7.37 -4.90
C SER A 68 -12.70 -6.34 -5.52
N THR A 69 -12.59 -5.07 -5.12
CA THR A 69 -13.38 -3.97 -5.71
C THR A 69 -13.08 -3.84 -7.20
N MET A 70 -11.81 -3.85 -7.60
CA MET A 70 -11.44 -3.75 -9.01
C MET A 70 -11.92 -4.95 -9.83
N LYS A 71 -11.81 -6.17 -9.28
CA LYS A 71 -12.35 -7.38 -9.93
C LYS A 71 -13.86 -7.29 -10.14
N ALA A 72 -14.61 -6.88 -9.11
CA ALA A 72 -16.06 -6.72 -9.22
C ALA A 72 -16.46 -5.67 -10.26
N MET A 73 -15.69 -4.57 -10.38
CA MET A 73 -15.92 -3.59 -11.44
C MET A 73 -15.67 -4.18 -12.84
N LEU A 74 -14.62 -5.00 -12.98
CA LEU A 74 -14.26 -5.66 -14.24
C LEU A 74 -15.22 -6.81 -14.63
N GLU A 75 -16.10 -7.26 -13.74
CA GLU A 75 -17.21 -8.15 -14.13
C GLU A 75 -18.24 -7.44 -15.02
N GLN A 76 -18.28 -6.11 -14.99
CA GLN A 76 -19.24 -5.29 -15.71
C GLN A 76 -18.58 -4.45 -16.83
N ALA A 77 -17.25 -4.47 -16.94
CA ALA A 77 -16.49 -3.67 -17.89
C ALA A 77 -15.20 -4.38 -18.33
N ASP A 78 -14.78 -4.20 -19.59
CA ASP A 78 -13.53 -4.79 -20.11
C ASP A 78 -12.27 -4.16 -19.48
N MET A 79 -12.37 -2.92 -19.01
CA MET A 79 -11.29 -2.17 -18.41
C MET A 79 -11.77 -1.15 -17.38
N VAL A 80 -10.91 -0.82 -16.42
CA VAL A 80 -11.11 0.25 -15.42
C VAL A 80 -9.90 1.17 -15.45
N THR A 81 -10.12 2.48 -15.56
CA THR A 81 -9.03 3.46 -15.38
C THR A 81 -8.98 3.90 -13.93
N ILE A 82 -7.82 3.73 -13.30
CA ILE A 82 -7.52 4.23 -11.96
C ILE A 82 -6.71 5.51 -12.09
N ASP A 83 -7.08 6.51 -11.30
CA ASP A 83 -6.25 7.66 -10.98
C ASP A 83 -6.11 7.71 -9.46
N TYR A 84 -4.95 7.29 -8.95
CA TYR A 84 -4.69 7.19 -7.52
C TYR A 84 -3.37 7.88 -7.18
N ARG A 85 -3.45 8.95 -6.39
CA ARG A 85 -2.30 9.80 -5.99
C ARG A 85 -1.42 10.22 -7.18
N GLY A 86 -2.05 10.50 -8.33
CA GLY A 86 -1.36 10.93 -9.56
C GLY A 86 -0.81 9.79 -10.42
N ILE A 87 -0.95 8.54 -9.98
CA ILE A 87 -0.66 7.35 -10.78
C ILE A 87 -1.91 7.01 -11.59
N LYS A 88 -1.79 7.10 -12.91
CA LYS A 88 -2.84 6.74 -13.85
C LYS A 88 -2.53 5.41 -14.52
N GLU A 89 -3.44 4.46 -14.41
CA GLU A 89 -3.28 3.14 -15.00
C GLU A 89 -4.62 2.58 -15.49
N VAL A 90 -4.56 1.83 -16.59
CA VAL A 90 -5.71 1.08 -17.10
C VAL A 90 -5.56 -0.37 -16.66
N LEU A 91 -6.51 -0.84 -15.87
CA LEU A 91 -6.58 -2.22 -15.43
C LEU A 91 -7.55 -3.02 -16.28
N THR A 92 -7.18 -4.27 -16.55
CA THR A 92 -8.05 -5.31 -17.13
C THR A 92 -8.07 -6.50 -16.17
N SER A 93 -8.89 -7.51 -16.45
CA SER A 93 -8.93 -8.76 -15.66
C SER A 93 -7.57 -9.46 -15.55
N GLU A 94 -6.66 -9.20 -16.49
CA GLU A 94 -5.33 -9.79 -16.55
C GLU A 94 -4.24 -8.99 -15.85
N SER A 95 -4.55 -7.78 -15.37
CA SER A 95 -3.58 -6.89 -14.73
C SER A 95 -2.90 -7.58 -13.53
N PRO A 96 -1.55 -7.64 -13.49
CA PRO A 96 -0.82 -8.35 -12.44
C PRO A 96 -1.14 -7.86 -11.02
N ILE A 97 -1.44 -6.57 -10.85
CA ILE A 97 -1.82 -5.97 -9.56
C ILE A 97 -3.08 -6.61 -8.94
N LEU A 98 -3.95 -7.22 -9.76
CA LEU A 98 -5.18 -7.88 -9.31
C LEU A 98 -4.96 -9.36 -8.95
N LYS A 99 -3.78 -9.91 -9.23
CA LYS A 99 -3.46 -11.31 -8.92
C LYS A 99 -3.05 -11.39 -7.44
N SER A 100 -3.61 -12.36 -6.72
CA SER A 100 -3.18 -12.65 -5.36
C SER A 100 -1.70 -13.05 -5.42
N VAL A 101 -0.87 -12.49 -4.53
CA VAL A 101 0.45 -13.05 -4.30
C VAL A 101 0.20 -14.35 -3.51
N ASN A 102 0.30 -15.50 -4.19
CA ASN A 102 0.23 -16.81 -3.56
C ASN A 102 1.50 -17.08 -2.75
#